data_AF-A0A644ZGE3-F1
#
_entry.id   AF-A0A644ZGE3-F1
#
_cell.length_a   1.000
_cell.length_b   1.000
_cell.length_c   1.000
_cell.angle_alpha   90.00
_cell.angle_beta   90.00
_cell.angle_gamma   90.00
#
_symmetry.space_group_name_H-M   'P 1'
#
loop_
_entity.id
_entity.type
_entity.pdbx_description
1 polymer ?
#
loop_
_entity_poly.entity_id
_entity_poly.type
_entity_poly.pdbx_seq_one_letter_code
_entity_poly.pdbx_strand_id
1 'polypeptide(L)'
;MQTYADICKKPLRLAGSHNTSALGGAIAATVCAGIYPSIEEAIEAMTSPSNSIYYPREKESEIYDRLYSMYKNLHDAFGKKGQAIDVFSVMKELLQLKEEVRGM
;
A
#
# COMPACT_ATOMS: atom_id res chain seq x y z
N MET A 1 3.83 -7.41 -2.88
CA MET A 1 4.03 -5.95 -3.02
C MET A 1 3.30 -5.40 -4.23
N GLN A 2 3.29 -6.08 -5.38
CA GLN A 2 2.50 -5.65 -6.55
C GLN A 2 1.02 -5.38 -6.23
N THR A 3 0.32 -6.28 -5.54
CA THR A 3 -1.08 -6.07 -5.10
C THR A 3 -1.28 -4.79 -4.29
N TYR A 4 -0.33 -4.42 -3.43
CA TYR A 4 -0.41 -3.17 -2.67
C TYR A 4 -0.26 -1.95 -3.58
N ALA A 5 0.64 -2.00 -4.58
CA ALA A 5 0.81 -0.91 -5.52
C ALA A 5 -0.46 -0.71 -6.37
N ASP A 6 -1.06 -1.82 -6.84
CA ASP A 6 -2.30 -1.81 -7.61
C ASP A 6 -3.48 -1.27 -6.78
N ILE A 7 -3.66 -1.74 -5.53
CA ILE A 7 -4.74 -1.27 -4.64
C ILE A 7 -4.56 0.20 -4.25
N CYS A 8 -3.35 0.60 -3.85
CA CYS A 8 -3.08 1.97 -3.40
C CYS A 8 -2.91 2.97 -4.55
N LYS A 9 -2.84 2.48 -5.80
CA LYS A 9 -2.59 3.27 -7.02
C LYS A 9 -1.37 4.19 -6.91
N LYS A 10 -0.32 3.69 -6.27
CA LYS A 10 0.92 4.44 -6.04
C LYS A 10 2.14 3.55 -6.27
N PRO A 11 3.22 4.09 -6.87
CA PRO A 11 4.50 3.38 -6.93
C PRO A 11 4.99 3.05 -5.52
N LEU A 12 5.33 1.78 -5.30
CA LEU A 12 5.89 1.31 -4.04
C LEU A 12 7.35 0.95 -4.21
N ARG A 13 8.21 1.65 -3.48
CA ARG A 13 9.65 1.40 -3.46
C ARG A 13 10.01 0.68 -2.17
N LEU A 14 10.81 -0.38 -2.27
CA LEU A 14 11.27 -1.10 -1.09
C LEU A 14 12.45 -0.37 -0.43
N ALA A 15 12.50 -0.43 0.90
CA ALA A 15 13.69 -0.04 1.63
C ALA A 15 14.86 -0.95 1.25
N GLY A 16 16.05 -0.38 1.02
CA GLY A 16 17.25 -1.17 0.75
C GLY A 16 17.93 -1.72 2.01
N SER A 17 17.61 -1.17 3.19
CA SER A 17 18.11 -1.67 4.48
C SER A 17 17.11 -2.61 5.13
N HIS A 18 17.59 -3.74 5.64
CA HIS A 18 16.81 -4.67 6.48
C HIS A 18 16.59 -4.15 7.91
N ASN A 19 17.40 -3.19 8.36
CA ASN A 19 17.35 -2.62 9.71
C ASN A 19 16.89 -1.15 9.65
N THR A 20 15.70 -0.90 9.10
CA THR A 20 15.19 0.45 8.82
C THR A 20 15.11 1.33 10.07
N SER A 21 14.63 0.81 11.19
CA SER A 21 14.52 1.58 12.45
C SER A 21 15.88 1.97 13.02
N ALA A 22 16.86 1.06 12.98
CA ALA A 22 18.22 1.33 13.46
C ALA A 22 18.93 2.35 12.57
N LEU A 23 18.75 2.25 11.25
CA LEU A 23 19.28 3.22 10.29
C LEU A 23 18.70 4.62 10.55
N GLY A 24 17.39 4.74 10.80
CA GLY A 24 16.75 6.00 11.16
C GLY A 24 17.33 6.63 12.43
N GLY A 25 17.58 5.82 13.47
CA GLY A 25 18.26 6.28 14.68
C GLY A 25 19.69 6.75 14.42
N ALA A 26 20.44 6.03 13.58
CA ALA A 26 21.80 6.40 13.20
C ALA A 26 21.84 7.73 12.43
N ILE A 27 20.90 7.95 11.49
CA ILE A 27 20.75 9.22 10.75
C ILE A 27 20.54 10.38 11.71
N ALA A 28 19.64 10.25 12.68
CA ALA A 28 19.42 11.31 13.67
C ALA A 28 20.67 11.55 14.53
N ALA A 29 21.36 10.48 14.95
CA ALA A 29 22.57 10.57 15.76
C ALA A 29 23.72 11.28 15.04
N THR A 30 23.92 11.04 13.73
CA THR A 30 24.99 11.69 12.96
C THR A 30 24.76 13.18 12.79
N VAL A 31 23.50 13.62 12.63
CA VAL A 31 23.16 15.05 12.61
C VAL A 31 23.40 15.70 13.98
N CYS A 32 22.94 15.08 15.07
CA CYS A 32 23.22 15.57 16.43
C CYS A 32 24.70 15.62 16.77
N ALA A 33 25.50 14.68 16.24
CA ALA A 33 26.95 14.66 16.39
C ALA A 33 27.67 15.68 15.50
N GLY A 34 26.95 16.41 14.63
CA GLY A 34 27.52 17.38 13.70
C GLY A 34 28.29 16.77 12.52
N ILE A 35 28.13 15.47 12.26
CA ILE A 35 28.76 14.78 11.12
C ILE A 35 28.09 15.20 9.82
N TYR A 36 26.75 15.26 9.81
CA TYR A 36 25.98 15.82 8.71
C TYR A 36 25.28 17.11 9.17
N PRO A 37 25.28 18.16 8.33
CA PRO A 37 24.60 19.43 8.62
C PRO A 37 23.08 19.34 8.79
N SER A 38 22.42 18.38 8.15
CA SER A 38 20.97 18.24 8.14
C SER A 38 20.52 16.78 8.03
N ILE A 39 19.26 16.51 8.37
CA ILE A 39 18.64 15.18 8.22
C ILE A 39 18.59 14.79 6.74
N GLU A 40 18.31 15.75 5.86
CA GLU A 40 18.22 15.55 4.42
C GLU A 40 19.57 15.08 3.85
N GLU A 41 20.67 15.75 4.19
CA GLU A 41 22.01 15.36 3.78
C GLU A 41 22.42 13.99 4.35
N ALA A 42 22.09 13.72 5.61
CA ALA A 42 22.34 12.43 6.22
C ALA A 42 21.54 11.30 5.53
N ILE A 43 20.29 11.54 5.14
CA ILE A 43 19.46 10.59 4.39
C ILE A 43 20.09 10.31 3.02
N GLU A 44 20.48 11.35 2.28
CA GLU A 44 21.06 11.18 0.94
C GLU A 44 22.37 10.37 0.99
N ALA A 45 23.20 10.60 2.00
CA ALA A 45 24.48 9.90 2.16
C ALA A 45 24.34 8.48 2.75
N MET A 46 23.37 8.25 3.64
CA MET A 46 23.28 7.02 4.44
C MET A 46 22.20 6.04 3.96
N THR A 47 21.24 6.48 3.15
CA THR A 47 20.15 5.62 2.67
C THR A 47 20.36 5.19 1.24
N SER A 48 20.18 3.88 1.01
CA SER A 48 20.11 3.33 -0.34
C SER A 48 18.70 2.77 -0.54
N PRO A 49 17.87 3.37 -1.41
CA PRO A 49 16.62 2.74 -1.80
C PRO A 49 16.90 1.44 -2.58
N SER A 50 16.01 0.45 -2.48
CA SER A 50 16.06 -0.70 -3.36
C SER A 50 15.79 -0.29 -4.81
N ASN A 51 16.45 -0.95 -5.77
CA ASN A 51 16.12 -0.81 -7.20
C ASN A 51 14.74 -1.38 -7.54
N SER A 52 14.14 -2.18 -6.65
CA SER A 52 12.81 -2.75 -6.84
C SER A 52 11.72 -1.72 -6.57
N ILE A 53 11.05 -1.29 -7.64
CA ILE A 53 9.86 -0.43 -7.60
C ILE A 53 8.70 -1.20 -8.21
N TYR A 54 7.59 -1.28 -7.49
CA TYR A 54 6.33 -1.83 -7.99
C TYR A 54 5.46 -0.67 -8.46
N TYR A 55 5.27 -0.57 -9.77
CA TYR A 55 4.34 0.40 -10.36
C TYR A 55 2.93 -0.19 -10.41
N PRO A 56 1.88 0.61 -10.16
CA PRO A 56 0.51 0.15 -10.26
C PRO A 56 0.23 -0.31 -11.69
N ARG A 57 -0.44 -1.45 -11.82
CA ARG A 57 -0.97 -1.92 -13.10
C ARG A 57 -2.42 -1.45 -13.21
N GLU A 58 -2.69 -0.62 -14.20
CA GLU A 58 -3.98 0.11 -14.32
C GLU A 58 -5.17 -0.85 -14.38
N LYS A 59 -5.09 -1.87 -15.25
CA LYS A 59 -6.14 -2.88 -15.41
C LYS A 59 -6.45 -3.63 -14.10
N GLU A 60 -5.43 -4.01 -13.35
CA GLU A 60 -5.59 -4.68 -12.07
C GLU A 60 -6.12 -3.73 -10.99
N SER A 61 -5.72 -2.46 -11.04
CA SER A 61 -6.17 -1.42 -10.11
C SER A 61 -7.69 -1.19 -10.23
N GLU A 62 -8.23 -1.18 -11.44
CA GLU A 62 -9.68 -1.08 -11.69
C GLU A 62 -10.46 -2.27 -11.09
N ILE A 63 -9.90 -3.48 -11.21
CA ILE A 63 -10.46 -4.68 -10.58
C ILE A 63 -10.44 -4.53 -9.06
N TYR A 64 -9.32 -4.05 -8.50
CA TYR A 64 -9.18 -3.84 -7.07
C TYR A 64 -10.07 -2.72 -6.53
N ASP A 65 -10.41 -1.69 -7.29
CA ASP A 65 -11.38 -0.67 -6.86
C ASP A 65 -12.76 -1.26 -6.60
N ARG A 66 -13.20 -2.15 -7.50
CA ARG A 66 -14.47 -2.87 -7.36
C ARG A 66 -14.45 -3.79 -6.15
N LEU A 67 -13.37 -4.57 -5.98
CA LEU A 67 -13.17 -5.40 -4.80
C LEU A 67 -13.13 -4.59 -3.51
N TYR A 68 -12.45 -3.43 -3.51
CA TYR A 68 -12.33 -2.57 -2.34
C TYR A 68 -13.67 -1.95 -1.96
N SER A 69 -14.51 -1.60 -2.94
CA SER A 69 -15.87 -1.10 -2.70
C SER A 69 -16.73 -2.14 -1.98
N MET A 70 -16.70 -3.39 -2.44
CA MET A 70 -17.39 -4.50 -1.77
C MET A 70 -16.81 -4.78 -0.37
N TYR A 71 -15.48 -4.75 -0.22
CA TYR A 71 -14.81 -4.85 1.07
C TYR A 71 -15.28 -3.77 2.04
N LYS A 72 -15.37 -2.51 1.59
CA LYS A 72 -15.80 -1.37 2.42
C LYS A 72 -17.24 -1.54 2.90
N ASN A 73 -18.14 -2.02 2.04
CA ASN A 73 -19.52 -2.33 2.42
C ASN A 73 -19.57 -3.37 3.54
N LEU A 74 -18.83 -4.47 3.39
CA LEU A 74 -18.74 -5.51 4.42
C LEU A 74 -18.06 -5.00 5.71
N HIS A 75 -16.96 -4.26 5.57
CA HIS A 75 -16.24 -3.65 6.69
C HIS A 75 -17.17 -2.78 7.53
N ASP A 76 -17.95 -1.91 6.88
CA ASP A 76 -18.88 -1.02 7.56
C ASP A 76 -20.06 -1.80 8.16
N ALA A 77 -20.60 -2.80 7.44
CA ALA A 77 -21.71 -3.63 7.90
C ALA A 77 -21.36 -4.42 9.19
N PHE A 78 -20.13 -4.93 9.30
CA PHE A 78 -19.70 -5.70 10.46
C PHE A 78 -19.00 -4.86 11.54
N GLY A 79 -18.40 -3.73 11.16
CA GLY A 79 -17.52 -2.94 12.03
C GLY A 79 -18.14 -1.68 12.62
N LYS A 80 -19.24 -1.16 12.08
CA LYS A 80 -19.87 0.08 12.56
C LYS A 80 -21.18 -0.21 13.29
N LYS A 81 -21.24 0.16 14.57
CA LYS A 81 -22.47 0.09 15.37
C LYS A 81 -23.54 1.01 14.78
N GLY A 82 -24.78 0.52 14.74
CA GLY A 82 -25.95 1.31 14.32
C GLY A 82 -26.13 1.48 12.81
N GLN A 83 -25.31 0.81 11.99
CA GLN A 83 -25.52 0.76 10.54
C GLN A 83 -26.12 -0.59 10.14
N ALA A 84 -27.30 -0.55 9.52
CA ALA A 84 -27.85 -1.68 8.78
C ALA A 84 -27.51 -1.48 7.30
N ILE A 85 -26.42 -2.09 6.85
CA ILE A 85 -25.99 -2.08 5.46
C ILE A 85 -26.45 -3.40 4.82
N ASP A 86 -27.16 -3.31 3.69
CA ASP A 86 -27.53 -4.47 2.90
C ASP A 86 -26.28 -5.03 2.20
N VAL A 87 -26.05 -6.33 2.37
CA VAL A 87 -24.91 -7.06 1.82
C VAL A 87 -25.33 -8.08 0.75
N PHE A 88 -26.61 -8.11 0.36
CA PHE A 88 -27.15 -9.07 -0.60
C PHE A 88 -26.44 -9.03 -1.95
N SER A 89 -26.08 -7.84 -2.44
CA SER A 89 -25.45 -7.68 -3.76
C SER A 89 -24.02 -8.18 -3.83
N VAL A 90 -23.30 -8.22 -2.69
CA VAL A 90 -21.86 -8.48 -2.63
C VAL A 90 -21.48 -9.81 -3.30
N MET A 91 -22.21 -10.89 -3.01
CA MET A 91 -21.92 -12.19 -3.62
C MET A 91 -22.17 -12.19 -5.14
N LYS A 92 -23.20 -11.47 -5.60
CA LYS A 92 -23.52 -11.38 -7.04
C LYS A 92 -22.45 -10.58 -7.78
N GLU A 93 -22.04 -9.46 -7.22
CA GLU A 93 -20.98 -8.60 -7.77
C GLU A 93 -19.63 -9.33 -7.82
N LEU A 94 -19.28 -10.10 -6.77
CA LEU A 94 -18.07 -10.93 -6.75
C LEU A 94 -18.11 -12.02 -7.84
N LEU A 95 -19.24 -12.69 -8.01
CA LEU A 95 -19.41 -13.70 -9.05
C LEU A 95 -19.26 -13.07 -10.44
N GLN A 96 -19.94 -11.94 -10.69
CA GLN A 96 -19.84 -11.23 -11.95
C GLN A 96 -18.39 -10.83 -12.27
N LEU A 97 -17.71 -10.20 -11.31
CA LEU A 97 -16.31 -9.79 -11.49
C LEU A 97 -15.39 -11.00 -11.73
N LYS A 98 -15.64 -12.13 -11.07
CA LYS A 98 -14.90 -13.37 -11.28
C LYS A 98 -15.05 -13.89 -12.71
N GLU A 99 -16.27 -13.89 -13.27
CA GLU A 99 -16.52 -14.33 -14.65
C GLU A 99 -15.82 -13.40 -15.65
N GLU A 100 -15.98 -12.08 -15.48
CA GLU A 100 -15.31 -11.05 -16.30
C GLU A 100 -13.78 -11.22 -16.34
N VAL A 101 -13.16 -11.48 -15.18
CA VAL A 101 -11.70 -11.67 -15.07
C VAL A 101 -11.25 -13.00 -15.65
N ARG A 102 -12.09 -14.04 -15.58
CA ARG A 102 -11.79 -15.36 -16.17
C ARG A 102 -12.07 -15.44 -17.67
N GLY A 103 -12.74 -14.44 -18.24
CA GLY A 103 -13.14 -14.44 -19.65
C GLY A 103 -14.22 -15.49 -19.96
N MET A 104 -15.09 -15.80 -18.99
CA MET A 104 -16.23 -16.71 -19.12
C MET A 104 -17.53 -15.92 -19.26
#